data_AF-A0A349PWV9-F1
#
_entry.id   AF-A0A349PWV9-F1
#
_cell.length_a   1.000
_cell.length_b   1.000
_cell.length_c   1.000
_cell.angle_alpha   90.00
_cell.angle_beta   90.00
_cell.angle_gamma   90.00
#
_symmetry.space_group_name_H-M   'P 1'
#
loop_
_entity.id
_entity.type
_entity.pdbx_description
1 polymer ?
#
loop_
_entity_poly.entity_id
_entity_poly.type
_entity_poly.pdbx_seq_one_letter_code
_entity_poly.pdbx_strand_id
1 'polypeptide(L)' 'RTFEAAAFLRRAGADTSDVQRLFQSDLAGMVERYDIIRHAELVHGDIAVAAVEKEIDRVTAAKAADELLTLSG' A
#
# COMPACT_ATOMS: atom_id res chain seq x y z
N ARG A 1 -13.44 -22.27 -5.34
CA ARG A 1 -12.54 -22.01 -6.47
C ARG A 1 -11.20 -21.39 -6.03
N THR A 2 -11.11 -20.11 -5.61
CA THR A 2 -9.82 -19.48 -5.24
C THR A 2 -9.15 -20.11 -4.01
N PHE A 3 -9.92 -20.38 -2.95
CA PHE A 3 -9.40 -21.03 -1.74
C PHE A 3 -9.00 -22.50 -1.95
N GLU A 4 -9.71 -23.24 -2.81
CA GLU A 4 -9.37 -24.63 -3.14
C GLU A 4 -8.05 -24.71 -3.90
N ALA A 5 -7.83 -23.79 -4.85
CA ALA A 5 -6.56 -23.67 -5.56
C ALA A 5 -5.41 -23.32 -4.63
N ALA A 6 -5.59 -22.35 -3.72
CA ALA A 6 -4.59 -22.01 -2.71
C ALA A 6 -4.28 -23.20 -1.77
N ALA A 7 -5.31 -23.94 -1.35
CA ALA A 7 -5.15 -25.14 -0.52
C ALA A 7 -4.40 -26.26 -1.26
N PHE A 8 -4.65 -26.42 -2.56
CA PHE A 8 -3.90 -27.34 -3.42
C PHE A 8 -2.42 -26.95 -3.50
N LEU A 9 -2.11 -25.68 -3.78
CA LEU A 9 -0.73 -25.18 -3.88
C LEU A 9 0.04 -25.37 -2.56
N ARG A 10 -0.59 -25.06 -1.42
CA ARG A 10 0.02 -25.26 -0.10
C ARG A 10 0.33 -26.73 0.18
N ARG A 11 -0.57 -27.66 -0.21
CA ARG A 11 -0.30 -29.11 -0.10
C ARG A 11 0.78 -29.59 -1.06
N ALA A 12 0.93 -28.95 -2.20
CA ALA A 12 1.96 -29.24 -3.20
C ALA A 12 3.35 -28.68 -2.83
N GLY A 13 3.51 -28.08 -1.64
CA GLY A 13 4.78 -27.58 -1.14
C GLY A 13 5.07 -26.11 -1.46
N ALA A 14 4.07 -25.32 -1.87
CA ALA A 14 4.26 -23.89 -2.04
C ALA A 14 4.63 -23.21 -0.71
N ASP A 15 5.76 -22.53 -0.69
CA ASP A 15 6.23 -21.77 0.47
C ASP A 15 5.64 -20.36 0.48
N THR A 16 4.92 -20.03 1.55
CA THR A 16 4.36 -18.69 1.76
C THR A 16 5.43 -17.64 2.01
N SER A 17 6.64 -18.04 2.39
CA SER A 17 7.78 -17.14 2.64
C SER A 17 8.25 -16.46 1.36
N ASP A 18 8.22 -17.16 0.22
CA ASP A 18 8.56 -16.58 -1.08
C ASP A 18 7.52 -15.57 -1.54
N VAL A 19 6.24 -15.86 -1.30
CA VAL A 19 5.14 -14.92 -1.55
C VAL A 19 5.32 -13.68 -0.69
N GLN A 20 5.60 -13.84 0.60
CA GLN A 20 5.83 -12.72 1.51
C GLN A 20 7.00 -11.85 1.04
N ARG A 21 8.10 -12.47 0.59
CA ARG A 21 9.27 -11.75 0.04
C ARG A 21 8.95 -11.01 -1.24
N LEU A 22 8.14 -11.59 -2.13
CA LEU A 22 7.72 -10.95 -3.38
C LEU A 22 6.90 -9.69 -3.13
N PHE A 23 6.11 -9.66 -2.05
CA PHE A 23 5.29 -8.51 -1.68
C PHE A 23 5.95 -7.57 -0.66
N GLN A 24 7.20 -7.81 -0.25
CA GLN A 24 7.92 -6.88 0.61
C GLN A 24 8.15 -5.56 -0.12
N SER A 25 7.68 -4.48 0.50
CA SER A 25 8.04 -3.12 0.08
C SER A 25 9.42 -2.77 0.62
N ASP A 26 10.18 -1.97 -0.12
CA ASP A 26 11.39 -1.39 0.43
C ASP A 26 11.06 -0.32 1.48
N LEU A 27 12.00 -0.10 2.40
CA LEU A 27 11.83 0.90 3.45
C LEU A 27 11.78 2.32 2.88
N ALA A 28 12.56 2.60 1.84
CA ALA A 28 12.65 3.93 1.23
C ALA A 28 11.30 4.36 0.63
N GLY A 29 10.67 3.50 -0.15
CA GLY A 29 9.35 3.74 -0.74
C GLY A 29 8.24 3.74 0.30
N MET A 30 8.39 3.01 1.41
CA MET A 30 7.48 3.14 2.56
C MET A 30 7.59 4.54 3.19
N VAL A 31 8.80 5.00 3.49
CA VAL A 31 9.05 6.33 4.06
C VAL A 31 8.55 7.44 3.14
N GLU A 32 8.77 7.32 1.83
CA GLU A 32 8.32 8.32 0.86
C GLU A 32 6.79 8.44 0.80
N ARG A 33 6.06 7.32 0.87
CA ARG A 33 4.60 7.34 0.93
C ARG A 33 4.09 7.96 2.23
N TYR A 34 4.68 7.60 3.37
CA TYR A 34 4.31 8.21 4.65
C TYR A 34 4.58 9.71 4.69
N ASP A 35 5.64 10.15 4.02
CA ASP A 35 5.91 11.57 3.86
C ASP A 35 4.80 12.30 3.08
N ILE A 36 4.10 11.64 2.16
CA ILE A 36 2.91 12.22 1.49
C ILE A 36 1.71 12.19 2.44
N ILE A 37 1.43 11.02 3.03
CA ILE A 37 0.26 10.80 3.89
C ILE A 37 0.26 11.74 5.09
N ARG A 38 1.42 12.07 5.67
CA ARG A 38 1.50 13.00 6.82
C ARG A 38 1.09 14.44 6.49
N HIS A 39 1.07 14.82 5.22
CA HIS A 39 0.57 16.12 4.75
C HIS A 39 -0.92 16.07 4.36
N ALA A 40 -1.59 14.93 4.61
CA ALA A 40 -3.01 14.81 4.33
C ALA A 40 -3.85 15.58 5.34
N GLU A 41 -4.83 16.32 4.85
CA GLU A 41 -5.82 17.02 5.65
C GLU A 41 -7.23 16.55 5.26
N LEU A 42 -8.13 16.49 6.24
CA LEU A 42 -9.56 16.26 5.98
C LEU A 42 -10.25 17.58 5.62
N VAL A 43 -10.70 17.67 4.39
CA VAL A 43 -11.50 18.76 3.86
C VAL A 43 -12.98 18.36 3.92
N HIS A 44 -13.85 19.27 4.36
CA HIS A 44 -15.29 19.05 4.52
C HIS A 44 -15.71 17.90 5.46
N GLY A 45 -14.76 17.23 6.12
CA GLY A 45 -14.98 16.13 7.06
C GLY A 45 -15.05 14.74 6.41
N ASP A 46 -14.94 14.65 5.09
CA ASP A 46 -15.12 13.40 4.33
C ASP A 46 -14.12 13.22 3.18
N ILE A 47 -13.31 14.22 2.84
CA ILE A 47 -12.35 14.16 1.75
C ILE A 47 -10.93 14.36 2.30
N ALA A 48 -10.08 13.34 2.18
CA ALA A 48 -8.66 13.48 2.46
C ALA A 48 -7.91 14.06 1.26
N VAL A 49 -7.14 15.12 1.47
CA VAL A 49 -6.31 15.76 0.44
C VAL A 49 -4.87 15.90 0.95
N ALA A 50 -3.90 15.38 0.21
CA ALA A 50 -2.48 15.56 0.50
C ALA A 50 -1.81 16.33 -0.63
N ALA A 51 -1.08 17.40 -0.27
CA ALA A 51 -0.30 18.22 -1.20
C ALA A 51 1.15 18.29 -0.72
N VAL A 52 2.09 18.22 -1.66
CA VAL A 52 3.53 18.09 -1.41
C VAL A 52 4.27 18.87 -2.49
N GLU A 53 5.22 19.71 -2.09
CA GLU A 53 5.94 20.63 -2.99
C GLU A 53 7.09 19.94 -3.77
N LYS A 54 7.34 18.66 -3.50
CA LYS A 54 8.35 17.86 -4.19
C LYS A 54 7.73 17.14 -5.40
N GLU A 55 8.52 16.92 -6.44
CA GLU A 55 8.14 15.98 -7.50
C GLU A 55 8.11 14.56 -6.95
N ILE A 56 7.09 13.79 -7.34
CA ILE A 56 6.87 12.43 -6.87
C ILE A 56 6.52 11.57 -8.07
N ASP A 57 7.07 10.35 -8.09
CA ASP A 57 6.68 9.37 -9.08
C ASP A 57 5.18 9.02 -8.96
N ARG A 58 4.56 8.79 -10.12
CA ARG A 58 3.13 8.51 -10.22
C ARG A 58 2.72 7.25 -9.45
N VAL A 59 3.58 6.23 -9.39
CA VAL A 59 3.31 4.98 -8.66
C VAL A 59 3.31 5.24 -7.16
N THR A 60 4.26 6.01 -6.66
CA THR A 60 4.32 6.38 -5.23
C THR A 60 3.09 7.20 -4.84
N ALA A 61 2.70 8.20 -5.65
CA ALA A 61 1.51 9.01 -5.41
C ALA A 61 0.22 8.18 -5.40
N ALA A 62 0.06 7.26 -6.36
CA ALA A 62 -1.11 6.38 -6.43
C ALA A 62 -1.20 5.46 -5.20
N LYS A 63 -0.08 4.86 -4.79
CA LYS A 63 -0.04 4.00 -3.60
C LYS A 63 -0.36 4.77 -2.32
N ALA A 64 0.15 5.99 -2.18
CA ALA A 64 -0.17 6.84 -1.02
C ALA A 64 -1.67 7.19 -0.97
N ALA A 65 -2.28 7.46 -2.12
CA ALA A 65 -3.73 7.70 -2.23
C ALA A 65 -4.55 6.45 -1.84
N ASP A 66 -4.16 5.26 -2.31
CA ASP A 66 -4.80 4.00 -1.91
C ASP A 66 -4.67 3.74 -0.40
N GLU A 67 -3.51 4.08 0.18
CA GLU A 67 -3.24 3.88 1.60
C GLU A 67 -4.07 4.84 2.47
N LEU A 68 -4.34 6.07 2.03
CA LEU A 68 -5.27 7.01 2.67
C LEU A 68 -6.69 6.44 2.80
N LEU A 69 -7.15 5.59 1.88
CA LEU A 69 -8.47 4.95 1.96
C LEU A 69 -8.58 3.94 3.12
N THR A 70 -7.45 3.45 3.61
CA THR A 70 -7.40 2.46 4.71
C THR A 70 -7.34 3.12 6.09
N LEU A 71 -7.09 4.43 6.14
CA LEU A 71 -7.00 5.19 7.38
C LEU A 71 -8.39 5.69 7.79
N SER A 72 -8.66 5.64 9.09
CA SER A 72 -9.86 6.22 9.69
C SER A 72 -9.50 7.56 10.32
N GLY A 73 -10.28 8.60 10.01
CA GLY A 73 -10.23 9.91 10.67
C GLY A 73 -11.04 9.94 11.96
#